data_AF-A0A1I7SKG5-F1
#
_entry.id   AF-A0A1I7SKG5-F1
#
_cell.length_a   1.000
_cell.length_b   1.000
_cell.length_c   1.000
_cell.angle_alpha   90.00
_cell.angle_beta   90.00
_cell.angle_gamma   90.00
#
_symmetry.space_group_name_H-M   'P 1'
#
loop_
_entity.id
_entity.type
_entity.pdbx_description
1 polymer ?
#
loop_
_entity_poly.entity_id
_entity_poly.type
_entity_poly.pdbx_seq_one_letter_code
_entity_poly.pdbx_strand_id
1 'polypeptide(L)'
;IALDSVELTFKEYYISRADMFHFRSCLIDSCVYVGKFENWLGVHCTVSDIWSAGEPAWSGYVSEETRIVFRSSSSQVLIYLQLSSEMWDIDPQGDLYFEKCYKGFLPELFKRWSLQSCAHHVSIIVFSRWYYNSAVLNEEQLEKIKANKDHRDRYYQLGKKAIGKFF
;
A
#
# COMPACT_ATOMS: atom_id res chain seq x y z
N ILE A 1 18.28 -28.32 -2.93
CA ILE A 1 18.56 -27.11 -3.74
C ILE A 1 18.49 -25.95 -2.76
N ALA A 2 19.57 -25.17 -2.64
CA ALA A 2 19.58 -23.99 -1.78
C ALA A 2 18.75 -22.87 -2.42
N LEU A 3 17.99 -22.14 -1.61
CA LEU A 3 17.08 -21.10 -2.07
C LEU A 3 17.77 -19.73 -2.07
N ASP A 4 17.44 -18.89 -3.05
CA ASP A 4 17.92 -17.50 -3.09
C ASP A 4 17.09 -16.64 -2.14
N SER A 5 15.77 -16.81 -2.17
CA SER A 5 14.88 -16.10 -1.27
C SER A 5 13.61 -16.88 -0.91
N VAL A 6 13.11 -16.58 0.28
CA VAL A 6 11.87 -17.13 0.83
C VAL A 6 11.04 -15.98 1.34
N GLU A 7 9.77 -15.95 0.92
CA GLU A 7 8.80 -14.99 1.38
C GLU A 7 7.86 -15.64 2.39
N LEU A 8 7.74 -14.99 3.55
CA LEU A 8 6.89 -15.38 4.65
C LEU A 8 5.79 -14.34 4.81
N THR A 9 4.55 -14.80 4.79
CA THR A 9 3.38 -13.94 4.99
C THR A 9 2.76 -14.19 6.36
N PHE A 10 2.41 -13.13 7.06
CA PHE A 10 1.66 -13.17 8.32
C PHE A 10 0.44 -12.26 8.27
N LYS A 11 -0.62 -12.63 8.99
CA LYS A 11 -1.92 -11.94 9.00
C LYS A 11 -2.38 -11.72 10.43
N GLU A 12 -2.93 -10.55 10.74
CA GLU A 12 -3.55 -10.18 12.02
C GLU A 12 -2.60 -10.22 13.25
N TYR A 13 -1.28 -10.30 13.05
CA TYR A 13 -0.27 -10.23 14.10
C TYR A 13 0.70 -9.08 13.87
N TYR A 14 1.16 -8.47 14.97
CA TYR A 14 2.32 -7.58 14.96
C TYR A 14 3.58 -8.40 15.19
N ILE A 15 4.58 -8.21 14.33
CA ILE A 15 5.90 -8.84 14.44
C ILE A 15 6.94 -7.72 14.41
N SER A 16 7.82 -7.67 15.41
CA SER A 16 8.91 -6.71 15.43
C SER A 16 10.10 -7.20 14.57
N ARG A 17 11.03 -6.29 14.22
CA ARG A 17 12.25 -6.70 13.51
C ARG A 17 13.14 -7.66 14.31
N ALA A 18 13.07 -7.60 15.65
CA ALA A 18 13.79 -8.54 16.50
C ALA A 18 13.20 -9.95 16.38
N ASP A 19 11.87 -10.07 16.39
CA ASP A 19 11.19 -11.34 16.19
C ASP A 19 11.49 -11.91 14.80
N MET A 20 11.49 -11.08 13.75
CA MET A 20 11.88 -11.49 12.39
C MET A 20 13.31 -12.02 12.33
N PHE A 21 14.24 -11.40 13.05
CA PHE A 21 15.64 -11.83 13.11
C PHE A 21 15.78 -13.19 13.81
N HIS A 22 15.10 -13.39 14.93
CA HIS A 22 15.08 -14.68 15.63
C HIS A 22 14.37 -15.76 14.80
N PHE A 23 13.25 -15.44 14.18
CA PHE A 23 12.54 -16.34 13.28
C PHE A 23 13.42 -16.79 12.12
N ARG A 24 14.16 -15.86 11.49
CA ARG A 24 15.16 -16.19 10.47
C ARG A 24 16.18 -17.20 11.01
N SER A 25 16.70 -16.96 12.21
CA SER A 25 17.70 -17.84 12.82
C SER A 25 17.16 -19.25 13.06
N CYS A 26 15.87 -19.40 13.39
CA CYS A 26 15.22 -20.70 13.52
C CYS A 26 14.94 -21.38 12.17
N LEU A 27 14.78 -20.60 11.08
CA LEU A 27 14.49 -21.14 9.75
C LEU A 27 15.74 -21.60 8.99
N ILE A 28 16.92 -21.08 9.33
CA ILE A 28 18.19 -21.52 8.75
C ILE A 28 18.38 -23.01 9.04
N ASP A 29 18.96 -23.71 8.07
CA ASP A 29 19.18 -25.16 8.10
C ASP A 29 17.90 -26.01 8.12
N SER A 30 16.81 -25.45 7.60
CA SER A 30 15.53 -26.15 7.42
C SER A 30 15.10 -26.20 5.95
N CYS A 31 14.19 -27.14 5.65
CA CYS A 31 13.54 -27.22 4.34
C CYS A 31 12.14 -26.59 4.40
N VAL A 32 11.82 -25.80 3.39
CA VAL A 32 10.53 -25.12 3.23
C VAL A 32 9.88 -25.46 1.89
N TYR A 33 8.56 -25.31 1.82
CA TYR A 33 7.78 -25.43 0.60
C TYR A 33 6.65 -24.40 0.59
N VAL A 34 6.16 -24.04 -0.60
CA VAL A 34 5.08 -23.07 -0.75
C VAL A 34 3.82 -23.55 -0.02
N GLY A 35 3.23 -22.70 0.81
CA GLY A 35 2.10 -23.00 1.66
C GLY A 35 2.44 -23.68 2.98
N LYS A 36 3.73 -23.94 3.28
CA LYS A 36 4.14 -24.47 4.58
C LYS A 36 3.80 -23.47 5.69
N PHE A 37 3.12 -23.96 6.71
CA PHE A 37 2.87 -23.20 7.93
C PHE A 37 4.06 -23.35 8.88
N GLU A 38 4.63 -22.24 9.30
CA GLU A 38 5.76 -22.16 10.21
C GLU A 38 5.34 -21.46 11.51
N ASN A 39 5.77 -22.03 12.64
CA ASN A 39 5.51 -21.48 13.94
C ASN A 39 6.78 -21.54 14.79
N TRP A 40 7.38 -20.38 15.02
CA TRP A 40 8.58 -20.25 15.84
C TRP A 40 8.36 -19.14 16.85
N LEU A 41 8.65 -19.43 18.12
CA LEU A 41 8.58 -18.44 19.20
C LEU A 41 7.19 -17.75 19.32
N GLY A 42 6.12 -18.47 18.96
CA GLY A 42 4.74 -17.94 18.97
C GLY A 42 4.39 -17.03 17.79
N VAL A 43 5.30 -16.89 16.82
CA VAL A 43 5.05 -16.16 15.58
C VAL A 43 4.58 -17.15 14.51
N HIS A 44 3.40 -16.88 13.96
CA HIS A 44 2.80 -17.68 12.90
C HIS A 44 3.04 -17.03 11.53
N CYS A 45 3.67 -17.76 10.62
CA CYS A 45 3.88 -17.34 9.24
C CYS A 45 3.59 -18.49 8.27
N THR A 46 3.16 -18.13 7.06
CA THR A 46 3.00 -19.08 5.95
C THR A 46 4.02 -18.73 4.88
N VAL A 47 4.71 -19.73 4.34
CA VAL A 47 5.60 -19.54 3.18
C VAL A 47 4.74 -19.26 1.95
N SER A 48 4.80 -18.04 1.42
CA SER A 48 4.00 -17.63 0.26
C SER A 48 4.71 -17.88 -1.06
N ASP A 49 5.97 -17.49 -1.15
CA ASP A 49 6.76 -17.57 -2.38
C ASP A 49 8.19 -18.00 -2.08
N ILE A 50 8.77 -18.77 -3.00
CA ILE A 50 10.15 -19.24 -2.91
C ILE A 50 10.80 -19.06 -4.27
N TRP A 51 12.06 -18.60 -4.26
CA TRP A 51 12.85 -18.38 -5.47
C TRP A 51 14.21 -19.08 -5.38
N SER A 52 14.63 -19.65 -6.51
CA SER A 52 15.92 -20.34 -6.66
C SER A 52 16.47 -20.08 -8.06
N ALA A 53 17.72 -19.63 -8.14
CA ALA A 53 18.37 -19.22 -9.39
C ALA A 53 17.53 -18.22 -10.23
N GLY A 54 16.82 -17.31 -9.57
CA GLY A 54 15.95 -16.32 -10.23
C GLY A 54 14.60 -16.84 -10.75
N GLU A 55 14.29 -18.13 -10.57
CA GLU A 55 13.02 -18.74 -10.97
C GLU A 55 12.18 -19.14 -9.75
N PRO A 56 10.85 -19.16 -9.86
CA PRO A 56 9.98 -19.62 -8.78
C PRO A 56 10.16 -21.12 -8.54
N ALA A 57 10.20 -21.53 -7.27
CA ALA A 57 10.34 -22.91 -6.85
C ALA A 57 9.20 -23.32 -5.90
N TRP A 58 8.91 -24.62 -5.83
CA TRP A 58 7.87 -25.16 -4.95
C TRP A 58 8.40 -25.55 -3.57
N SER A 59 9.69 -25.89 -3.47
CA SER A 59 10.36 -26.29 -2.24
C SER A 59 11.87 -26.10 -2.33
N GLY A 60 12.55 -26.05 -1.18
CA GLY A 60 14.00 -26.02 -1.13
C GLY A 60 14.56 -25.89 0.28
N TYR A 61 15.88 -25.78 0.36
CA TYR A 61 16.64 -25.67 1.59
C TYR A 61 16.99 -24.20 1.88
N VAL A 62 16.77 -23.78 3.12
CA VAL A 62 17.12 -22.44 3.60
C VAL A 62 18.54 -22.50 4.16
N SER A 63 19.51 -21.92 3.42
CA SER A 63 20.88 -21.76 3.89
C SER A 63 21.06 -20.41 4.59
N GLU A 64 22.25 -20.18 5.14
CA GLU A 64 22.60 -18.89 5.73
C GLU A 64 22.62 -17.74 4.69
N GLU A 65 22.87 -18.05 3.41
CA GLU A 65 22.81 -17.06 2.33
C GLU A 65 21.38 -16.76 1.83
N THR A 66 20.40 -17.61 2.15
CA THR A 66 19.01 -17.42 1.71
C THR A 66 18.43 -16.13 2.29
N ARG A 67 17.89 -15.27 1.42
CA ARG A 67 17.23 -14.02 1.83
C ARG A 67 15.79 -14.28 2.27
N ILE A 68 15.49 -14.02 3.53
CA ILE A 68 14.13 -14.13 4.06
C ILE A 68 13.42 -12.77 3.99
N VAL A 69 12.23 -12.75 3.41
CA VAL A 69 11.38 -11.56 3.27
C VAL A 69 10.09 -11.77 4.03
N PHE A 70 9.79 -10.89 4.98
CA PHE A 70 8.52 -10.92 5.70
C PHE A 70 7.54 -9.93 5.07
N ARG A 71 6.31 -10.39 4.78
CA ARG A 71 5.20 -9.56 4.30
C ARG A 71 4.00 -9.68 5.23
N SER A 72 3.36 -8.55 5.48
CA SER A 72 2.14 -8.54 6.27
C SER A 72 0.93 -8.45 5.36
N SER A 73 0.00 -9.40 5.51
CA SER A 73 -1.35 -9.34 4.95
C SER A 73 -2.30 -8.50 5.79
N SER A 74 -1.81 -7.83 6.84
CA SER A 74 -2.57 -6.92 7.69
C SER A 74 -1.80 -5.64 7.94
N SER A 75 -2.27 -4.53 7.36
CA SER A 75 -1.55 -3.26 7.42
C SER A 75 -2.52 -2.09 7.44
N GLN A 76 -2.06 -0.95 7.93
CA GLN A 76 -2.78 0.32 7.83
C GLN A 76 -2.42 1.00 6.51
N VAL A 77 -3.41 1.15 5.63
CA VAL A 77 -3.21 1.71 4.28
C VAL A 77 -3.93 3.05 4.16
N LEU A 78 -3.19 4.09 3.82
CA LEU A 78 -3.73 5.42 3.51
C LEU A 78 -3.72 5.64 1.99
N ILE A 79 -4.90 5.70 1.39
CA ILE A 79 -5.06 5.97 -0.04
C ILE A 79 -5.40 7.45 -0.21
N TYR A 80 -4.50 8.20 -0.85
CA TYR A 80 -4.72 9.60 -1.19
C TYR A 80 -5.20 9.72 -2.63
N LEU A 81 -6.39 10.30 -2.82
CA LEU A 81 -6.98 10.54 -4.12
C LEU A 81 -7.02 12.05 -4.40
N GLN A 82 -6.23 12.50 -5.37
CA GLN A 82 -6.20 13.89 -5.79
C GLN A 82 -7.31 14.17 -6.80
N LEU A 83 -8.27 15.04 -6.45
CA LEU A 83 -9.22 15.59 -7.42
C LEU A 83 -8.63 16.81 -8.11
N SER A 84 -8.42 16.69 -9.42
CA SER A 84 -7.93 17.73 -10.32
C SER A 84 -8.91 17.92 -11.48
N SER A 85 -8.87 19.07 -12.15
CA SER A 85 -9.72 19.38 -13.32
C SER A 85 -9.67 18.28 -14.39
N GLU A 86 -8.50 17.70 -14.58
CA GLU A 86 -8.18 16.66 -15.56
C GLU A 86 -8.95 15.36 -15.30
N MET A 87 -9.45 15.15 -14.08
CA MET A 87 -10.27 13.96 -13.78
C MET A 87 -11.61 13.94 -14.53
N TRP A 88 -12.05 15.11 -15.00
CA TRP A 88 -13.26 15.28 -15.82
C TRP A 88 -12.95 15.28 -17.31
N ASP A 89 -11.69 15.10 -17.71
CA ASP A 89 -11.32 14.90 -19.10
C ASP A 89 -11.53 13.44 -19.52
N ILE A 90 -11.85 13.25 -20.80
CA ILE A 90 -12.01 11.93 -21.42
C ILE A 90 -10.64 11.43 -21.85
N ASP A 91 -10.33 10.19 -21.51
CA ASP A 91 -9.11 9.53 -21.92
C ASP A 91 -9.19 9.02 -23.38
N PRO A 92 -8.07 8.58 -23.97
CA PRO A 92 -8.05 8.10 -25.36
C PRO A 92 -8.93 6.86 -25.64
N GLN A 93 -9.37 6.14 -24.61
CA GLN A 93 -10.25 4.97 -24.71
C GLN A 93 -11.73 5.33 -24.56
N GLY A 94 -12.05 6.58 -24.19
CA GLY A 94 -13.41 7.10 -24.12
C GLY A 94 -14.01 7.15 -22.71
N ASP A 95 -13.27 6.80 -21.66
CA ASP A 95 -13.74 6.89 -20.28
C ASP A 95 -13.28 8.20 -19.62
N LEU A 96 -13.98 8.65 -18.57
CA LEU A 96 -13.46 9.71 -17.71
C LEU A 96 -12.34 9.15 -16.82
N TYR A 97 -11.28 9.93 -16.61
CA TYR A 97 -10.20 9.55 -15.67
C TYR A 97 -10.73 9.25 -14.25
N PHE A 98 -11.75 9.99 -13.79
CA PHE A 98 -12.42 9.69 -12.54
C PHE A 98 -13.05 8.30 -12.51
N GLU A 99 -13.74 7.90 -13.58
CA GLU A 99 -14.38 6.60 -13.68
C GLU A 99 -13.37 5.46 -13.71
N LYS A 100 -12.25 5.62 -14.41
CA LYS A 100 -11.16 4.64 -14.36
C LYS A 100 -10.61 4.43 -12.95
N CYS A 101 -10.47 5.49 -12.17
CA CYS A 101 -10.02 5.38 -10.78
C CYS A 101 -11.08 4.70 -9.89
N TYR A 102 -12.32 5.18 -9.94
CA TYR A 102 -13.40 4.78 -9.03
C TYR A 102 -14.00 3.41 -9.38
N LYS A 103 -14.21 3.12 -10.67
CA LYS A 103 -14.82 1.86 -11.16
C LYS A 103 -13.78 0.82 -11.60
N GLY A 104 -12.58 1.26 -11.96
CA GLY A 104 -11.50 0.36 -12.41
C GLY A 104 -10.53 0.00 -11.29
N PHE A 105 -9.69 0.96 -10.90
CA PHE A 105 -8.56 0.71 -10.02
C PHE A 105 -8.97 0.26 -8.60
N LEU A 106 -9.82 1.03 -7.91
CA LEU A 106 -10.17 0.72 -6.52
C LEU A 106 -10.90 -0.62 -6.37
N PRO A 107 -11.91 -0.96 -7.21
CA PRO A 107 -12.58 -2.26 -7.09
C PRO A 107 -11.65 -3.44 -7.38
N GLU A 108 -10.77 -3.33 -8.39
CA GLU A 108 -9.80 -4.38 -8.69
C GLU A 108 -8.77 -4.55 -7.56
N LEU A 109 -8.34 -3.44 -6.93
CA LEU A 109 -7.47 -3.49 -5.76
C LEU A 109 -8.14 -4.24 -4.59
N PHE A 110 -9.37 -3.87 -4.23
CA PHE A 110 -10.09 -4.53 -3.13
C PHE A 110 -10.43 -5.99 -3.44
N LYS A 111 -10.73 -6.31 -4.70
CA LYS A 111 -10.93 -7.68 -5.16
C LYS A 111 -9.66 -8.52 -4.97
N ARG A 112 -8.50 -8.01 -5.34
CA ARG A 112 -7.21 -8.71 -5.14
C ARG A 112 -6.90 -8.92 -3.66
N TRP A 113 -7.11 -7.91 -2.82
CA TRP A 113 -6.93 -8.04 -1.37
C TRP A 113 -7.87 -9.09 -0.77
N SER A 114 -9.12 -9.13 -1.23
CA SER A 114 -10.08 -10.17 -0.84
C SER A 114 -9.62 -11.57 -1.27
N LEU A 115 -9.17 -11.74 -2.52
CA LEU A 115 -8.65 -13.01 -3.03
C LEU A 115 -7.40 -13.49 -2.26
N GLN A 116 -6.54 -12.56 -1.86
CA GLN A 116 -5.34 -12.84 -1.05
C GLN A 116 -5.64 -12.95 0.45
N SER A 117 -6.91 -12.88 0.85
CA SER A 117 -7.36 -12.93 2.25
C SER A 117 -6.67 -11.88 3.14
N CYS A 118 -6.34 -10.72 2.61
CA CYS A 118 -5.76 -9.61 3.36
C CYS A 118 -6.78 -8.99 4.33
N ALA A 119 -6.29 -8.44 5.44
CA ALA A 119 -7.09 -7.72 6.45
C ALA A 119 -6.44 -6.36 6.72
N HIS A 120 -6.56 -5.45 5.75
CA HIS A 120 -5.99 -4.12 5.81
C HIS A 120 -6.97 -3.11 6.43
N HIS A 121 -6.48 -2.22 7.29
CA HIS A 121 -7.25 -1.07 7.74
C HIS A 121 -7.05 0.10 6.78
N VAL A 122 -8.05 0.39 5.94
CA VAL A 122 -7.91 1.33 4.82
C VAL A 122 -8.60 2.64 5.16
N SER A 123 -7.91 3.77 4.99
CA SER A 123 -8.53 5.10 5.00
C SER A 123 -8.31 5.79 3.66
N ILE A 124 -9.40 6.22 3.03
CA ILE A 124 -9.35 6.95 1.76
C ILE A 124 -9.51 8.44 2.04
N ILE A 125 -8.50 9.20 1.65
CA ILE A 125 -8.45 10.66 1.82
C ILE A 125 -8.49 11.29 0.44
N VAL A 126 -9.58 11.98 0.17
CA VAL A 126 -9.70 12.80 -1.04
C VAL A 126 -9.20 14.20 -0.75
N PHE A 127 -8.43 14.76 -1.66
CA PHE A 127 -7.96 16.12 -1.55
C PHE A 127 -7.98 16.85 -2.89
N SER A 128 -8.18 18.16 -2.84
CA SER A 128 -8.19 19.02 -4.02
C SER A 128 -7.68 20.41 -3.67
N ARG A 129 -7.27 21.17 -4.67
CA ARG A 129 -6.82 22.55 -4.53
C ARG A 129 -7.85 23.49 -5.17
N TRP A 130 -8.33 24.44 -4.37
CA TRP A 130 -9.34 25.41 -4.77
C TRP A 130 -8.65 26.76 -4.91
N TYR A 131 -8.76 27.38 -6.08
CA TYR A 131 -8.17 28.68 -6.36
C TYR A 131 -9.21 29.77 -6.15
N TYR A 132 -8.79 30.87 -5.53
CA TYR A 132 -9.66 32.03 -5.33
C TYR A 132 -9.52 33.02 -6.48
N ASN A 133 -10.64 33.63 -6.84
CA ASN A 133 -10.61 34.83 -7.66
C ASN A 133 -10.27 36.04 -6.77
N SER A 134 -9.08 36.62 -6.98
CA SER A 134 -8.57 37.75 -6.19
C SER A 134 -9.46 38.99 -6.25
N ALA A 135 -10.27 39.15 -7.31
CA ALA A 135 -11.17 40.29 -7.45
C ALA A 135 -12.37 40.27 -6.47
N VAL A 136 -12.67 39.12 -5.87
CA VAL A 136 -13.86 38.90 -5.02
C VAL A 136 -13.48 38.74 -3.54
N LEU A 137 -12.18 38.74 -3.23
CA LEU A 137 -11.70 38.53 -1.86
C LEU A 137 -11.65 39.84 -1.07
N ASN A 138 -12.20 39.81 0.15
CA ASN A 138 -12.05 40.90 1.10
C ASN A 138 -10.63 40.91 1.70
N GLU A 139 -10.16 42.07 2.17
CA GLU A 139 -8.82 42.23 2.77
C GLU A 139 -8.56 41.23 3.91
N GLU A 140 -9.54 41.00 4.79
CA GLU A 140 -9.44 40.02 5.89
C GLU A 140 -9.27 38.57 5.41
N GLN A 141 -9.93 38.20 4.31
CA GLN A 141 -9.82 36.86 3.73
C GLN A 141 -8.45 36.69 3.06
N LEU A 142 -7.95 37.74 2.42
CA LEU A 142 -6.66 37.77 1.75
C LEU A 142 -5.50 37.63 2.74
N GLU A 143 -5.61 38.22 3.94
CA GLU A 143 -4.62 38.02 5.01
C GLU A 143 -4.55 36.56 5.48
N LYS A 144 -5.69 35.89 5.64
CA LYS A 144 -5.75 34.48 6.09
C LYS A 144 -5.11 33.51 5.10
N ILE A 145 -5.20 33.79 3.80
CA ILE A 145 -4.64 32.93 2.74
C ILE A 145 -3.34 33.45 2.14
N LYS A 146 -2.75 34.50 2.72
CA LYS A 146 -1.60 35.22 2.18
C LYS A 146 -0.38 34.33 1.92
N ALA A 147 -0.20 33.30 2.76
CA ALA A 147 0.87 32.31 2.64
C ALA A 147 0.62 31.23 1.57
N ASN A 148 -0.62 31.07 1.12
CA ASN A 148 -1.02 30.01 0.19
C ASN A 148 -1.06 30.55 -1.25
N LYS A 149 0.13 30.81 -1.82
CA LYS A 149 0.29 31.22 -3.21
C LYS A 149 0.97 30.13 -4.03
N ASP A 150 0.51 29.95 -5.26
CA ASP A 150 1.21 29.10 -6.23
C ASP A 150 2.35 29.87 -6.92
N HIS A 151 3.08 29.19 -7.81
CA HIS A 151 4.18 29.76 -8.60
C HIS A 151 3.72 30.84 -9.61
N ARG A 152 2.41 31.07 -9.76
CA ARG A 152 1.80 32.10 -10.62
C ARG A 152 1.09 33.18 -9.78
N ASP A 153 1.44 33.29 -8.49
CA ASP A 153 0.85 34.24 -7.55
C ASP A 153 -0.67 34.10 -7.32
N ARG A 154 -1.25 32.94 -7.63
CA ARG A 154 -2.68 32.68 -7.38
C ARG A 154 -2.88 32.13 -5.98
N TYR A 155 -3.82 32.74 -5.27
CA TYR A 155 -4.22 32.29 -3.94
C TYR A 155 -5.00 30.97 -4.02
N TYR A 156 -4.69 30.03 -3.16
CA TYR A 156 -5.39 28.75 -3.09
C TYR A 156 -5.65 28.26 -1.66
N GLN A 157 -6.57 27.33 -1.51
CA GLN A 157 -6.76 26.53 -0.31
C GLN A 157 -6.77 25.04 -0.67
N LEU A 158 -6.18 24.21 0.20
CA LEU A 158 -6.26 22.76 0.08
C LEU A 158 -7.49 22.25 0.83
N GLY A 159 -8.44 21.67 0.11
CA GLY A 159 -9.54 20.91 0.69
C GLY A 159 -9.11 19.45 0.90
N LYS A 160 -9.42 18.89 2.06
CA LYS A 160 -9.24 17.46 2.35
C LYS A 160 -10.52 16.92 2.96
N LYS A 161 -10.95 15.74 2.53
CA LYS A 161 -12.10 15.02 3.09
C LYS A 161 -11.78 13.54 3.19
N ALA A 162 -11.89 12.98 4.38
CA ALA A 162 -11.87 11.53 4.56
C ALA A 162 -13.21 10.96 4.10
N ILE A 163 -13.18 9.96 3.22
CA ILE A 163 -14.39 9.30 2.70
C ILE A 163 -14.89 8.22 3.66
N GLY A 164 -14.00 7.61 4.46
CA GLY A 164 -14.35 6.61 5.45
C GLY A 164 -13.17 5.73 5.85
N LYS A 165 -13.41 4.87 6.85
CA LYS A 165 -12.54 3.76 7.23
C LYS A 165 -13.17 2.47 6.73
N PHE A 166 -12.41 1.69 5.96
CA PHE A 166 -12.83 0.40 5.42
C PHE A 166 -11.96 -0.70 6.07
N PHE A 167 -12.59 -1.85 6.37
CA PHE A 167 -11.96 -3.03 6.97
C PHE A 167 -11.78 -4.12 5.91
#